data_AF-A0A351IT32-F1
#
_entry.id   AF-A0A351IT32-F1
#
_cell.length_a   1.000
_cell.length_b   1.000
_cell.length_c   1.000
_cell.angle_alpha   90.00
_cell.angle_beta   90.00
_cell.angle_gamma   90.00
#
_symmetry.space_group_name_H-M   'P 1'
#
loop_
_entity.id
_entity.type
_entity.pdbx_description
1 polymer ?
#
loop_
_entity_poly.entity_id
_entity_poly.type
_entity_poly.pdbx_seq_one_letter_code
_entity_poly.pdbx_strand_id
1 'polypeptide(L)' 'MSQVALLANPAARSGRAAGDVQTVVDRLRTRGVEPFVLDATSAREAASAAADAVASGVDRLVVFGGDGIVQIAADAAA' A
#
# COMPACT_ATOMS: atom_id res chain seq x y z
N MET A 1 -11.05 15.87 2.19
CA MET A 1 -10.98 14.65 1.35
C MET A 1 -10.19 13.64 2.15
N SER A 2 -10.62 12.37 2.20
CA SER A 2 -9.91 11.39 3.01
C SER A 2 -8.66 10.89 2.28
N GLN A 3 -7.48 11.05 2.88
CA GLN A 3 -6.21 10.58 2.31
C GLN A 3 -6.03 9.09 2.59
N VAL A 4 -6.06 8.29 1.52
CA VAL A 4 -5.89 6.84 1.57
C VAL A 4 -4.59 6.47 0.88
N ALA A 5 -3.65 5.90 1.62
CA ALA A 5 -2.45 5.30 1.05
C ALA A 5 -2.68 3.82 0.73
N LEU A 6 -2.14 3.34 -0.39
CA LEU A 6 -2.12 1.92 -0.76
C LEU A 6 -0.68 1.42 -0.78
N LEU A 7 -0.34 0.56 0.17
CA LEU A 7 0.93 -0.16 0.21
C LEU A 7 0.78 -1.51 -0.50
N ALA A 8 1.54 -1.71 -1.56
CA ALA A 8 1.65 -3.00 -2.24
C ALA A 8 3.11 -3.30 -2.58
N ASN A 9 3.47 -4.58 -2.66
CA ASN A 9 4.77 -5.00 -3.19
C ASN A 9 4.57 -5.55 -4.61
N PRO A 10 4.72 -4.72 -5.65
CA PRO A 10 4.59 -5.17 -7.05
C PRO A 10 5.63 -6.23 -7.44
N ALA A 11 6.78 -6.30 -6.76
CA ALA A 11 7.79 -7.34 -6.98
C ALA A 11 7.38 -8.70 -6.37
N ALA A 12 6.33 -8.74 -5.53
CA ALA A 12 5.79 -9.99 -4.99
C ALA A 12 5.29 -10.92 -6.11
N ARG A 13 5.37 -12.23 -5.87
CA ARG A 13 4.92 -13.28 -6.81
C ARG A 13 5.54 -13.18 -8.22
N SER A 14 6.82 -12.79 -8.31
CA SER A 14 7.56 -12.68 -9.59
C SER A 14 6.92 -11.68 -10.57
N GLY A 15 6.41 -10.55 -10.07
CA GLY A 15 5.79 -9.50 -10.88
C GLY A 15 4.32 -9.74 -11.26
N ARG A 16 3.76 -10.92 -10.95
CA ARG A 16 2.33 -11.21 -11.19
C ARG A 16 1.40 -10.35 -10.33
N ALA A 17 1.89 -9.81 -9.22
CA ALA A 17 1.12 -8.94 -8.34
C ALA A 17 0.78 -7.57 -8.97
N ALA A 18 1.53 -7.11 -9.99
CA ALA A 18 1.30 -5.80 -10.60
C ALA A 18 -0.10 -5.66 -11.23
N GLY A 19 -0.60 -6.71 -11.90
CA GLY A 19 -1.96 -6.73 -12.45
C GLY A 19 -3.05 -6.73 -11.36
N ASP A 20 -2.77 -7.37 -10.23
CA ASP A 20 -3.69 -7.40 -9.09
C ASP A 20 -3.77 -6.01 -8.41
N VAL A 21 -2.66 -5.27 -8.33
CA VAL A 21 -2.63 -3.91 -7.74
C VAL A 21 -3.52 -2.94 -8.53
N GLN A 22 -3.44 -2.94 -9.86
CA GLN A 22 -4.31 -2.08 -10.67
C GLN A 22 -5.78 -2.43 -10.48
N THR A 23 -6.12 -3.72 -10.38
CA THR A 23 -7.48 -4.16 -10.06
C THR A 23 -7.98 -3.61 -8.71
N VAL A 24 -7.10 -3.54 -7.70
CA VAL A 24 -7.43 -2.94 -6.40
C VAL A 24 -7.64 -1.43 -6.51
N VAL A 25 -6.77 -0.72 -7.22
CA VAL A 25 -6.87 0.73 -7.45
C VAL A 25 -8.19 1.06 -8.15
N ASP A 26 -8.53 0.35 -9.23
CA ASP A 26 -9.77 0.58 -9.98
C ASP A 26 -11.02 0.31 -9.11
N ARG A 27 -10.98 -0.72 -8.26
CA ARG A 27 -12.07 -1.01 -7.30
C ARG A 27 -12.23 0.07 -6.24
N LEU A 28 -11.15 0.73 -5.81
CA LEU A 28 -11.24 1.86 -4.89
C LEU A 28 -11.81 3.09 -5.60
N ARG A 29 -11.34 3.38 -6.81
CA ARG A 29 -11.82 4.50 -7.63
C ARG A 29 -13.31 4.42 -7.96
N THR A 30 -13.79 3.24 -8.34
CA THR A 30 -15.23 3.00 -8.59
C THR A 30 -16.12 3.23 -7.36
N ARG A 31 -15.53 3.28 -6.16
CA ARG A 31 -16.21 3.60 -4.89
C ARG A 31 -15.95 5.04 -4.42
N GLY A 32 -15.35 5.88 -5.26
CA GLY A 32 -15.04 7.28 -4.94
C GLY A 32 -13.83 7.47 -4.02
N VAL A 33 -12.98 6.45 -3.87
CA VAL A 33 -11.71 6.54 -3.13
C VAL A 33 -10.58 6.64 -4.14
N GLU A 34 -9.84 7.74 -4.12
CA GLU A 34 -8.61 7.90 -4.92
C GLU A 34 -7.40 7.56 -4.03
N PRO A 35 -6.82 6.35 -4.13
CA PRO A 35 -5.67 5.98 -3.32
C PRO A 35 -4.37 6.57 -3.89
N PHE A 36 -3.49 7.02 -3.00
CA PHE A 36 -2.09 7.26 -3.33
C PHE A 36 -1.33 5.94 -3.18
N VAL A 37 -0.84 5.39 -4.29
CA VAL A 37 -0.06 4.13 -4.27
C VAL A 37 1.36 4.43 -3.80
N LEU A 38 1.80 3.77 -2.74
CA LEU A 38 3.16 3.84 -2.24
C LEU A 38 4.06 3.00 -3.14
N ASP A 39 5.07 3.63 -3.74
CA ASP A 39 6.05 2.95 -4.56
C ASP A 39 7.09 2.27 -3.67
N ALA A 40 7.18 0.96 -3.74
CA ALA A 40 8.13 0.17 -2.98
C ALA A 40 8.50 -1.10 -3.76
N THR A 41 9.79 -1.24 -4.07
CA THR A 41 10.33 -2.39 -4.82
C THR A 41 11.02 -3.41 -3.89
N SER A 42 11.16 -3.08 -2.61
CA SER A 42 11.73 -3.95 -1.58
C SER A 42 10.97 -3.85 -0.25
N ALA A 43 11.19 -4.83 0.63
CA ALA A 43 10.62 -4.79 1.99
C ALA A 43 11.10 -3.57 2.80
N ARG A 44 12.35 -3.14 2.60
CA ARG A 44 12.90 -1.94 3.26
C ARG A 44 12.22 -0.67 2.76
N GLU A 45 12.03 -0.54 1.46
CA GLU A 45 11.31 0.60 0.87
C GLU A 45 9.85 0.61 1.33
N ALA A 46 9.19 -0.55 1.38
CA ALA A 46 7.83 -0.67 1.88
C ALA A 46 7.70 -0.19 3.34
N ALA A 47 8.67 -0.53 4.19
CA ALA A 47 8.70 -0.08 5.58
C ALA A 47 8.90 1.43 5.69
N SER A 48 9.83 2.01 4.92
CA SER A 48 10.02 3.46 4.89
C SER A 48 8.76 4.17 4.40
N ALA A 49 8.19 3.75 3.27
CA ALA A 49 7.02 4.38 2.69
C ALA A 49 5.78 4.29 3.60
N ALA A 50 5.60 3.16 4.29
CA ALA A 50 4.51 3.00 5.27
C ALA A 50 4.69 3.96 6.46
N ALA A 51 5.90 4.03 7.03
CA ALA A 51 6.21 4.92 8.14
C ALA A 51 6.03 6.40 7.74
N ASP A 52 6.51 6.78 6.55
CA ASP A 52 6.38 8.14 6.03
C ASP A 52 4.91 8.52 5.80
N ALA A 53 4.09 7.60 5.27
CA ALA A 53 2.66 7.83 5.08
C ALA A 53 1.93 8.05 6.42
N VAL A 54 2.20 7.21 7.42
CA VAL A 54 1.62 7.34 8.77
C VAL A 54 2.08 8.65 9.43
N ALA A 55 3.37 8.95 9.39
CA ALA A 55 3.93 10.19 9.93
C ALA A 55 3.36 11.44 9.24
N SER A 56 3.02 11.33 7.96
CA SER A 56 2.37 12.39 7.17
C SER A 56 0.87 12.55 7.47
N GLY A 57 0.29 11.68 8.31
CA GLY A 57 -1.08 11.80 8.78
C GLY A 57 -2.15 11.32 7.79
N VAL A 58 -1.87 10.27 6.99
CA VAL A 58 -2.91 9.65 6.16
C VAL A 58 -4.06 9.12 7.03
N ASP A 59 -5.30 9.30 6.58
CA ASP A 59 -6.47 8.82 7.33
C ASP A 59 -6.55 7.29 7.34
N ARG A 60 -6.06 6.64 6.28
CA ARG A 60 -6.08 5.18 6.12
C ARG A 60 -4.86 4.69 5.36
N LEU A 61 -4.26 3.62 5.87
CA LEU A 61 -3.28 2.80 5.16
C LEU A 61 -3.94 1.47 4.74
N VAL A 62 -4.11 1.28 3.44
CA VAL A 62 -4.60 0.03 2.83
C VAL A 62 -3.39 -0.79 2.41
N VAL A 63 -3.43 -2.09 2.66
CA VAL A 63 -2.30 -3.00 2.39
C VAL A 63 -2.76 -4.12 1.48
N PHE A 64 -1.99 -4.39 0.43
CA PHE A 64 -2.26 -5.47 -0.51
C PHE A 64 -1.01 -6.33 -0.72
N GLY A 65 -1.05 -7.56 -0.21
CA GLY A 65 0.00 -8.57 -0.35
C GLY A 65 -0.11 -9.69 0.68
N GLY A 66 0.97 -10.44 0.88
CA GLY A 66 1.05 -11.49 1.89
C GLY A 66 1.48 -10.98 3.26
N ASP A 67 1.65 -11.91 4.21
CA ASP A 67 1.90 -11.60 5.63
C ASP A 67 3.08 -10.65 5.87
N GLY A 68 4.15 -10.75 5.07
CA GLY A 68 5.32 -9.88 5.21
C GLY A 68 5.00 -8.38 5.04
N ILE A 69 4.16 -8.01 4.07
CA ILE A 69 3.80 -6.59 3.88
C ILE A 69 2.72 -6.15 4.87
N VAL A 70 1.87 -7.08 5.31
CA VAL A 70 0.88 -6.83 6.37
C VAL A 70 1.60 -6.53 7.68
N GLN A 71 2.63 -7.30 8.03
CA GLN A 71 3.44 -7.03 9.22
C GLN A 71 4.13 -5.66 9.14
N ILE A 72 4.75 -5.34 8.00
CA ILE A 72 5.38 -4.03 7.79
C ILE A 72 4.41 -2.88 8.04
N ALA A 73 3.18 -2.98 7.50
CA ALA A 73 2.17 -1.95 7.70
C ALA A 73 1.65 -1.90 9.14
N ALA A 74 1.53 -3.04 9.82
CA ALA A 74 1.17 -3.11 11.23
C ALA A 74 2.22 -2.44 12.12
N ASP A 75 3.51 -2.68 11.86
CA ASP A 75 4.62 -2.06 12.56
C ASP A 75 4.63 -0.53 12.37
N ALA A 76 4.29 -0.05 11.16
CA ALA A 76 4.21 1.38 10.87
C ALA A 76 3.03 2.10 11.55
N ALA A 77 1.96 1.37 11.87
CA ALA A 77 0.73 1.92 12.46
C ALA A 77 0.65 1.78 13.99
N ALA A 78 1.64 1.14 14.62
CA ALA A 78 1.73 0.91 16.07
C ALA A 78 2.23 2.15 16.82
#